data_AF-A0A397VF84-F1
#
_entry.id   AF-A0A397VF84-F1
#
_cell.length_a   1.000
_cell.length_b   1.000
_cell.length_c   1.000
_cell.angle_alpha   90.00
_cell.angle_beta   90.00
_cell.angle_gamma   90.00
#
_symmetry.space_group_name_H-M   'P 1'
#
loop_
_entity.id
_entity.type
_entity.pdbx_description
1 polymer ?
#
loop_
_entity_poly.entity_id
_entity_poly.type
_entity_poly.pdbx_seq_one_letter_code
_entity_poly.pdbx_strand_id
1 'polypeptide(L)'
;MTRKWTRGNKDIDHCIIEFQLRIIVYEEMIEWNPFDRLILNELIGKGGFGAVYSATWSDGIRKIKKQDDHFVKSRDPYSIVALKTCQILL
;
A
#
# COMPACT_ATOMS: atom_id res chain seq x y z
N MET A 1 14.38 4.12 -10.61
CA MET A 1 13.60 5.30 -10.14
C MET A 1 13.42 5.21 -8.63
N THR A 2 14.43 5.64 -7.88
CA THR A 2 14.40 5.70 -6.42
C THR A 2 13.95 7.10 -6.02
N ARG A 3 12.64 7.28 -5.80
CA ARG A 3 12.13 8.48 -5.14
C ARG A 3 12.73 8.44 -3.74
N LYS A 4 13.67 9.34 -3.44
CA LYS A 4 14.29 9.44 -2.11
C LYS A 4 13.19 9.60 -1.08
N TRP A 5 13.02 8.56 -0.28
CA TRP A 5 12.12 8.49 0.84
C TRP A 5 12.79 9.28 1.97
N THR A 6 12.32 10.49 2.24
CA THR A 6 12.82 11.31 3.36
C THR A 6 11.62 11.81 4.14
N ARG A 7 10.96 10.91 4.86
CA ARG A 7 9.92 11.27 5.83
C ARG A 7 10.08 10.55 7.18
N GLY A 8 11.31 10.49 7.68
CA GLY A 8 11.58 10.83 9.09
C GLY A 8 11.61 9.71 10.15
N ASN A 9 11.29 8.45 9.85
CA ASN A 9 11.46 7.34 10.80
C ASN A 9 12.33 6.22 10.20
N LYS A 10 13.58 6.15 10.65
CA LYS A 10 14.59 5.21 10.14
C LYS A 10 14.20 3.74 10.34
N ASP A 11 13.46 3.44 11.40
CA ASP A 11 13.09 2.06 11.73
C ASP A 11 12.03 1.55 10.75
N ILE A 12 11.03 2.38 10.44
CA ILE A 12 10.00 2.07 9.43
C ILE A 12 10.65 1.92 8.05
N ASP A 13 11.55 2.84 7.70
CA ASP A 13 12.26 2.82 6.41
C ASP A 13 13.08 1.54 6.25
N HIS A 14 13.81 1.17 7.30
CA HIS A 14 14.59 -0.07 7.33
C HIS A 14 13.69 -1.29 7.17
N CYS A 15 12.57 -1.37 7.90
CA CYS A 15 11.62 -2.47 7.75
C CYS A 15 11.09 -2.58 6.30
N ILE A 16 10.66 -1.46 5.69
CA ILE A 16 10.16 -1.48 4.31
C ILE A 16 11.23 -1.99 3.34
N ILE A 17 12.47 -1.50 3.48
CA ILE A 17 13.60 -1.93 2.64
C ILE A 17 13.87 -3.43 2.81
N GLU A 18 13.99 -3.92 4.05
CA GLU A 18 14.23 -5.34 4.35
C GLU A 18 13.15 -6.24 3.74
N PHE A 19 11.88 -5.83 3.84
CA PHE A 19 10.79 -6.57 3.19
C PHE A 19 10.92 -6.55 1.66
N GLN A 20 11.18 -5.39 1.06
CA GLN A 20 11.34 -5.27 -0.39
C GLN A 20 12.52 -6.07 -0.94
N LEU A 21 13.61 -6.22 -0.18
CA LEU A 21 14.78 -7.03 -0.57
C LEU A 21 14.48 -8.54 -0.61
N ARG A 22 13.49 -9.00 0.17
CA ARG A 22 13.12 -10.42 0.26
C ARG A 22 12.07 -10.84 -0.77
N ILE A 23 11.40 -9.89 -1.41
CA ILE A 23 10.29 -10.16 -2.33
C ILE A 23 10.80 -10.37 -3.75
N ILE A 24 10.36 -11.46 -4.37
CA ILE A 24 10.74 -11.83 -5.75
C ILE A 24 9.60 -11.52 -6.73
N VAL A 25 8.35 -11.50 -6.25
CA VAL A 25 7.14 -11.33 -7.08
C VAL A 25 6.68 -9.87 -7.06
N TYR A 26 6.49 -9.28 -8.25
CA TYR A 26 6.09 -7.87 -8.40
C TYR A 26 4.78 -7.50 -7.69
N GLU A 27 3.83 -8.43 -7.66
CA GLU A 27 2.49 -8.23 -7.07
C GLU A 27 2.52 -8.28 -5.53
N GLU A 28 3.54 -8.89 -4.93
CA GLU A 28 3.70 -9.01 -3.47
C GLU A 28 4.49 -7.85 -2.87
N MET A 29 5.03 -6.95 -3.70
CA MET A 29 5.87 -5.85 -3.26
C MET A 29 5.12 -4.91 -2.31
N ILE A 30 5.57 -4.85 -1.05
CA ILE A 30 5.07 -3.88 -0.06
C ILE A 30 5.45 -2.48 -0.53
N GLU A 31 4.49 -1.55 -0.46
CA GLU A 31 4.71 -0.18 -0.85
C GLU A 31 4.16 0.83 0.13
N TRP A 32 4.90 1.93 0.26
CA TRP A 32 4.45 3.09 0.99
C TRP A 32 3.55 3.95 0.09
N ASN A 33 2.37 4.26 0.61
CA ASN A 33 1.40 5.08 -0.08
C ASN A 33 1.06 6.31 0.78
N PRO A 34 1.19 7.55 0.26
CA PRO A 34 0.71 8.71 0.98
C PRO A 34 -0.82 8.68 1.09
N PHE A 35 -1.33 9.20 2.21
CA PHE A 35 -2.74 9.12 2.57
C PHE A 35 -3.66 9.85 1.58
N ASP A 36 -3.16 10.88 0.90
CA ASP A 36 -3.89 11.67 -0.10
C ASP A 36 -4.31 10.86 -1.35
N ARG A 37 -3.76 9.67 -1.55
CA ARG A 37 -4.16 8.73 -2.61
C ARG A 37 -5.26 7.76 -2.20
N LEU A 38 -5.75 7.88 -0.97
CA LEU A 38 -6.83 7.08 -0.41
C LEU A 38 -8.05 7.96 -0.19
N ILE A 39 -9.17 7.54 -0.75
CA ILE A 39 -10.48 8.17 -0.55
C ILE A 39 -11.26 7.26 0.40
N LEU A 40 -11.55 7.74 1.60
CA LEU A 40 -12.36 7.00 2.58
C LEU A 40 -13.80 6.86 2.08
N ASN A 41 -14.34 5.63 2.14
CA ASN A 41 -15.71 5.34 1.72
C ASN A 41 -16.62 5.11 2.94
N GLU A 42 -16.48 3.96 3.62
CA GLU A 42 -17.36 3.54 4.72
C GLU A 42 -16.56 3.02 5.91
N LEU A 43 -17.09 3.16 7.12
CA LEU A 43 -16.53 2.54 8.32
C LEU A 43 -16.95 1.07 8.37
N ILE A 44 -15.97 0.16 8.34
CA ILE A 44 -16.20 -1.29 8.43
C ILE A 44 -16.29 -1.72 9.90
N GLY A 45 -15.48 -1.11 10.76
CA GLY A 45 -15.50 -1.45 12.19
C GLY A 45 -14.58 -0.59 13.03
N LYS A 46 -14.85 -0.51 14.32
CA LYS A 46 -14.04 0.24 15.29
C LYS A 46 -13.84 -0.60 16.54
N GLY A 47 -12.62 -0.60 17.08
CA GLY A 47 -12.26 -1.27 18.33
C GLY A 47 -11.27 -0.46 19.15
N GLY A 48 -10.75 -1.05 20.22
CA GLY A 48 -9.83 -0.37 21.15
C GLY A 48 -8.51 0.08 20.53
N PHE A 49 -8.11 -0.49 19.39
CA PHE A 49 -6.85 -0.18 18.70
C PHE A 49 -7.03 0.68 17.44
N GLY A 50 -8.22 1.25 17.24
CA GLY A 50 -8.54 2.14 16.13
C GLY A 50 -9.71 1.66 15.28
N ALA A 51 -9.78 2.15 14.03
CA ALA A 51 -10.89 1.91 13.12
C ALA A 51 -10.42 1.33 11.78
N VAL A 52 -11.27 0.57 11.12
CA VAL A 52 -11.07 0.04 9.77
C VAL A 52 -12.13 0.62 8.86
N TYR A 53 -11.70 1.20 7.76
CA TYR A 53 -12.55 1.78 6.73
C TYR A 53 -12.36 1.02 5.42
N SER A 54 -13.42 0.95 4.61
CA SER A 54 -13.28 0.72 3.18
C SER A 54 -12.78 2.02 2.56
N ALA A 55 -11.80 1.94 1.68
CA ALA A 55 -11.25 3.08 0.97
C ALA A 55 -11.00 2.75 -0.49
N THR A 56 -11.15 3.75 -1.36
CA THR A 56 -10.73 3.68 -2.75
C THR A 56 -9.29 4.15 -2.85
N TRP A 57 -8.41 3.28 -3.35
CA TRP A 57 -7.02 3.62 -3.65
C TRP A 57 -6.85 3.91 -5.13
N SER A 58 -6.48 5.15 -5.45
CA SER A 58 -6.45 5.66 -6.83
C SER A 58 -5.30 5.14 -7.69
N ASP A 59 -4.22 4.61 -7.10
CA ASP A 59 -3.15 4.01 -7.92
C ASP A 59 -3.41 2.54 -8.23
N GLY A 60 -4.33 1.90 -7.50
CA GLY A 60 -4.69 0.50 -7.63
C GLY A 60 -3.57 -0.51 -7.37
N ILE A 61 -3.97 -1.77 -7.28
CA ILE A 61 -3.08 -2.90 -6.99
C ILE A 61 -2.20 -3.19 -8.21
N ARG A 62 -0.94 -3.58 -7.95
CA ARG A 62 0.00 -4.06 -8.96
C ARG A 62 -0.45 -5.39 -9.54
N LYS A 63 -0.36 -5.51 -10.86
CA LYS A 63 -0.72 -6.73 -11.60
C LYS A 63 0.35 -7.08 -12.61
N ILE A 64 0.61 -8.38 -12.77
CA ILE A 64 1.30 -8.89 -13.95
C ILE A 64 0.24 -9.35 -14.95
N LYS A 65 0.28 -8.82 -16.16
CA LYS A 65 -0.60 -9.23 -17.26
C LYS A 65 0.22 -10.01 -18.29
N LYS A 66 -0.35 -11.08 -18.82
CA LYS A 66 0.18 -11.73 -20.01
C LYS A 66 -0.30 -10.96 -21.23
N GLN A 67 0.62 -10.48 -22.05
CA GLN A 67 0.34 -9.85 -23.33
C GLN A 67 1.15 -10.63 -24.38
N ASP A 68 0.47 -11.29 -25.30
CA ASP A 68 1.08 -12.24 -26.24
C ASP A 68 1.94 -13.27 -25.49
N ASP A 69 3.24 -13.37 -25.81
CA ASP A 69 4.20 -14.27 -25.16
C ASP A 69 5.07 -13.59 -24.09
N HIS A 70 4.72 -12.39 -23.63
CA HIS A 70 5.47 -11.67 -22.60
C HIS A 70 4.61 -11.25 -21.40
N PHE A 71 5.27 -11.07 -20.25
CA PHE A 71 4.64 -10.59 -19.03
C PHE A 71 4.90 -9.08 -18.86
N VAL A 72 3.82 -8.31 -18.72
CA VAL A 72 3.85 -6.86 -18.56
C VAL A 72 3.41 -6.48 -17.16
N LYS A 73 4.19 -5.61 -16.52
CA LYS A 73 3.83 -5.01 -15.23
C LYS A 73 2.80 -3.91 -15.46
N SER A 74 1.72 -3.93 -14.69
CA SER A 74 0.62 -2.98 -14.78
C SER A 74 0.02 -2.69 -13.41
N ARG A 75 -0.96 -1.79 -13.35
CA ARG A 75 -1.77 -1.53 -12.17
C ARG A 75 -3.24 -1.45 -12.54
N ASP A 76 -4.09 -1.77 -11.58
CA ASP A 76 -5.51 -1.44 -11.68
C ASP A 76 -5.69 0.08 -11.64
N PRO A 77 -6.70 0.65 -12.33
CA PRO A 77 -6.93 2.09 -12.32
C PRO A 77 -7.36 2.62 -10.95
N TYR A 78 -7.93 1.74 -10.11
CA TYR A 78 -8.18 1.95 -8.70
C TYR A 78 -8.42 0.58 -8.04
N SER A 79 -8.42 0.54 -6.71
CA SER A 79 -8.80 -0.67 -5.96
C SER A 79 -9.51 -0.31 -4.67
N ILE A 80 -10.48 -1.13 -4.25
CA ILE A 80 -11.06 -1.02 -2.92
C ILE A 80 -10.14 -1.74 -1.93
N VAL A 81 -9.78 -1.06 -0.86
CA VAL A 81 -8.84 -1.54 0.17
C VAL A 81 -9.41 -1.33 1.56
N ALA A 82 -8.91 -2.10 2.53
CA ALA A 82 -9.18 -1.85 3.94
C ALA A 82 -8.10 -0.91 4.51
N LEU A 83 -8.50 0.28 4.95
CA LEU A 83 -7.65 1.27 5.59
C LEU A 83 -7.84 1.20 7.10
N LYS A 84 -6.81 0.77 7.84
CA LYS A 84 -6.81 0.76 9.30
C LYS A 84 -6.14 2.03 9.84
N THR A 85 -6.84 2.76 10.70
CA THR A 85 -6.27 3.83 11.51
C THR A 85 -5.82 3.24 12.85
N CYS A 86 -4.62 3.62 13.30
CA CYS A 86 -4.13 3.27 14.63
C CYS A 86 -4.28 4.49 15.53
N GLN A 87 -5.07 4.39 16.60
CA GLN A 87 -5.06 5.39 17.65
C GLN A 87 -3.89 5.09 18.58
N ILE A 88 -2.88 5.96 18.56
CA ILE A 88 -1.85 5.96 19.59
C ILE A 88 -2.47 6.68 20.79
N LEU A 89 -2.66 5.98 21.90
CA LEU A 89 -2.98 6.61 23.18
C LEU A 89 -1.74 7.42 23.57
N LEU A 90 -1.86 8.74 23.57
CA LEU A 90 -0.87 9.66 24.14
C LEU A 90 -1.06 9.75 25.66
#